data_AF-A0A136LLX0-F1
#
_entry.id   AF-A0A136LLX0-F1
#
_cell.length_a   1.000
_cell.length_b   1.000
_cell.length_c   1.000
_cell.angle_alpha   90.00
_cell.angle_beta   90.00
_cell.angle_gamma   90.00
#
_symmetry.space_group_name_H-M   'P 1'
#
loop_
_entity.id
_entity.type
_entity.pdbx_description
1 polymer ?
#
loop_
_entity_poly.entity_id
_entity_poly.type
_entity_poly.pdbx_seq_one_letter_code
_entity_poly.pdbx_strand_id
1 'polypeptide(L)'
;MRLDEYQWSRNPRGMHVISAFQTPVEFNRYTTAHMGWVKLVAATTDFVDDAVEFIRLGITPIVRVYLGAYGAGPFTRDMQHIVDAFISVGVKWFEFYNEPNLGIEWPGGFNPDWRNTDQVIRPLMENWLNFAEYILSRGCYPGFIPLAEADTVDRSSVLWMDAFLGYLAANHLTRFQRILNSGMYVATHPYILNHFYQEVPGGGQYSARQRGEQRAREPGWHFEYPYDPICQRNDPGRTVYGGTPMTPYGDPVGLIAMGRMFNERAATLFGAVNVPVVGTEGGIFAFRDQVYQQDTRYPAYDINSHAEATVAMFDWCAQQAPPWFFGVTLWKEDDYFSPGTAPAINRLSEHQPIMKQVPPLEVMGTLVRVTPTAPGPGPIRGEAAFHMVLLAPGLDSGWFFDTARAYWNRFRPMVTTQFGLIDLIPSTSSLAVTVIAPSDMVATMRAAIEGRYPNVWFDLIIADDPTRVRQVFDDRVTANLRFG
;
A
#
# COMPACT_ATOMS: atom_id res chain seq x y z
N MET A 1 -13.18 6.01 16.51
CA MET A 1 -12.53 5.00 17.36
C MET A 1 -11.11 5.44 17.63
N ARG A 2 -10.59 5.17 18.83
CA ARG A 2 -9.20 5.49 19.22
C ARG A 2 -8.32 4.24 19.25
N LEU A 3 -7.01 4.42 19.07
CA LEU A 3 -6.06 3.31 19.07
C LEU A 3 -6.04 2.51 20.40
N ASP A 4 -6.29 3.17 21.53
CA ASP A 4 -6.33 2.53 22.85
C ASP A 4 -7.58 1.66 23.05
N GLU A 5 -8.62 1.80 22.23
CA GLU A 5 -9.90 1.08 22.36
C GLU A 5 -9.88 -0.33 21.74
N TYR A 6 -8.90 -0.61 20.87
CA TYR A 6 -8.74 -1.94 20.27
C TYR A 6 -8.34 -2.97 21.33
N GLN A 7 -8.99 -4.13 21.29
CA GLN A 7 -8.78 -5.22 22.25
C GLN A 7 -7.74 -6.20 21.72
N TRP A 8 -6.59 -6.27 22.40
CA TRP A 8 -5.49 -7.20 22.11
C TRP A 8 -4.53 -7.26 23.32
N SER A 9 -3.56 -8.17 23.25
CA SER A 9 -2.60 -8.48 24.33
C SER A 9 -1.63 -7.35 24.68
N ARG A 10 -1.50 -6.33 23.82
CA ARG A 10 -0.45 -5.29 23.84
C ARG A 10 0.98 -5.83 23.63
N ASN A 11 1.13 -7.13 23.40
CA ASN A 11 2.42 -7.75 23.11
C ASN A 11 2.61 -7.81 21.58
N PRO A 12 3.62 -7.13 21.02
CA PRO A 12 3.78 -7.03 19.56
C PRO A 12 4.32 -8.31 18.90
N ARG A 13 4.69 -9.33 19.69
CA ARG A 13 5.21 -10.60 19.20
C ARG A 13 4.11 -11.44 18.60
N GLY A 14 4.30 -11.98 17.41
CA GLY A 14 3.33 -12.88 16.80
C GLY A 14 3.96 -14.03 16.02
N MET A 15 3.15 -15.03 15.72
CA MET A 15 3.53 -16.18 14.89
C MET A 15 2.36 -16.62 14.00
N HIS A 16 2.66 -17.03 12.78
CA HIS A 16 1.71 -17.58 11.81
C HIS A 16 1.68 -19.13 11.89
N VAL A 17 0.51 -19.77 11.84
CA VAL A 17 0.39 -21.25 11.81
C VAL A 17 0.98 -21.89 10.54
N ILE A 18 1.27 -23.19 10.54
CA ILE A 18 1.86 -23.88 9.37
C ILE A 18 0.85 -23.94 8.21
N SER A 19 -0.38 -24.29 8.56
CA SER A 19 -1.38 -24.79 7.60
C SER A 19 -2.78 -24.32 7.97
N ALA A 20 -3.65 -24.34 6.96
CA ALA A 20 -5.08 -24.12 7.15
C ALA A 20 -5.80 -25.30 7.86
N PHE A 21 -5.12 -26.44 7.94
CA PHE A 21 -5.63 -27.70 8.50
C PHE A 21 -4.61 -28.24 9.50
N GLN A 22 -4.56 -27.66 10.70
CA GLN A 22 -3.64 -28.05 11.77
C GLN A 22 -4.33 -27.88 13.13
N THR A 23 -4.94 -28.92 13.66
CA THR A 23 -5.51 -28.89 15.02
C THR A 23 -5.28 -30.23 15.75
N PRO A 24 -5.03 -30.23 17.08
CA PRO A 24 -4.76 -29.06 17.90
C PRO A 24 -3.42 -28.40 17.55
N VAL A 25 -3.31 -27.10 17.81
CA VAL A 25 -2.03 -26.38 17.66
C VAL A 25 -1.11 -26.71 18.85
N GLU A 26 0.19 -26.76 18.60
CA GLU A 26 1.19 -26.92 19.67
C GLU A 26 1.38 -25.59 20.43
N PHE A 27 0.52 -25.30 21.41
CA PHE A 27 0.54 -24.02 22.16
C PHE A 27 1.90 -23.65 22.76
N ASN A 28 2.72 -24.65 23.14
CA ASN A 28 4.06 -24.43 23.66
C ASN A 28 4.98 -23.68 22.69
N ARG A 29 4.75 -23.77 21.37
CA ARG A 29 5.48 -23.00 20.36
C ARG A 29 5.28 -21.50 20.51
N TYR A 30 4.12 -21.10 21.01
CA TYR A 30 3.73 -19.70 21.19
C TYR A 30 4.12 -19.19 22.57
N THR A 31 3.83 -19.97 23.62
CA THR A 31 4.12 -19.56 25.00
C THR A 31 5.61 -19.53 25.31
N THR A 32 6.41 -20.45 24.74
CA THR A 32 7.87 -20.47 24.94
C THR A 32 8.52 -19.19 24.42
N ALA A 33 8.04 -18.65 23.30
CA ALA A 33 8.59 -17.43 22.70
C ALA A 33 7.86 -16.15 23.18
N HIS A 34 6.97 -16.28 24.18
CA HIS A 34 6.13 -15.20 24.72
C HIS A 34 5.36 -14.46 23.63
N MET A 35 4.69 -15.18 22.73
CA MET A 35 3.90 -14.57 21.66
C MET A 35 2.66 -13.85 22.23
N GLY A 36 2.33 -12.71 21.63
CA GLY A 36 1.15 -11.89 21.90
C GLY A 36 0.05 -12.01 20.85
N TRP A 37 0.41 -12.50 19.66
CA TRP A 37 -0.47 -12.71 18.52
C TRP A 37 -0.32 -14.12 17.95
N VAL A 38 -1.41 -14.65 17.40
CA VAL A 38 -1.40 -15.83 16.54
C VAL A 38 -2.24 -15.55 15.30
N LYS A 39 -1.69 -15.77 14.10
CA LYS A 39 -2.49 -15.77 12.86
C LYS A 39 -2.92 -17.19 12.54
N LEU A 40 -4.24 -17.38 12.51
CA LEU A 40 -4.92 -18.62 12.17
C LEU A 40 -5.47 -18.52 10.75
N VAL A 41 -5.22 -19.54 9.94
CA VAL A 41 -5.76 -19.63 8.58
C VAL A 41 -6.91 -20.62 8.59
N ALA A 42 -8.15 -20.16 8.76
CA ALA A 42 -9.29 -21.03 8.98
C ALA A 42 -9.99 -21.42 7.67
N ALA A 43 -9.91 -22.69 7.28
CA ALA A 43 -10.75 -23.26 6.21
C ALA A 43 -12.12 -23.75 6.72
N THR A 44 -12.21 -24.04 8.01
CA THR A 44 -13.37 -24.59 8.73
C THR A 44 -13.41 -23.96 10.13
N THR A 45 -14.20 -24.53 11.03
CA THR A 45 -14.24 -24.15 12.46
C THR A 45 -13.18 -24.86 13.33
N ASP A 46 -12.23 -25.57 12.73
CA ASP A 46 -11.33 -26.47 13.46
C ASP A 46 -10.43 -25.74 14.49
N PHE A 47 -10.07 -24.48 14.22
CA PHE A 47 -9.30 -23.66 15.17
C PHE A 47 -10.12 -22.98 16.27
N VAL A 48 -11.44 -23.21 16.38
CA VAL A 48 -12.28 -22.50 17.36
C VAL A 48 -11.85 -22.85 18.80
N ASP A 49 -11.59 -24.12 19.07
CA ASP A 49 -11.10 -24.56 20.39
C ASP A 49 -9.68 -24.05 20.65
N ASP A 50 -8.83 -24.02 19.63
CA ASP A 50 -7.48 -23.43 19.73
C ASP A 50 -7.55 -21.93 20.05
N ALA A 51 -8.52 -21.19 19.48
CA ALA A 51 -8.71 -19.77 19.74
C ALA A 51 -9.14 -19.49 21.20
N VAL A 52 -9.99 -20.34 21.79
CA VAL A 52 -10.34 -20.25 23.22
C VAL A 52 -9.08 -20.36 24.08
N GLU A 53 -8.23 -21.34 23.78
CA GLU A 53 -7.00 -21.57 24.54
C GLU A 53 -6.01 -20.42 24.37
N PHE A 54 -5.81 -19.91 23.15
CA PHE A 54 -4.96 -18.73 22.92
C PHE A 54 -5.43 -17.50 23.70
N ILE A 55 -6.73 -17.21 23.70
CA ILE A 55 -7.30 -16.09 24.48
C ILE A 55 -7.04 -16.31 25.98
N ARG A 56 -7.20 -17.53 26.49
CA ARG A 56 -6.89 -17.88 27.89
C ARG A 56 -5.41 -17.67 28.24
N LEU A 57 -4.52 -17.94 27.29
CA LEU A 57 -3.08 -17.72 27.41
C LEU A 57 -2.66 -16.25 27.21
N GLY A 58 -3.60 -15.33 26.95
CA GLY A 58 -3.31 -13.93 26.69
C GLY A 58 -2.72 -13.66 25.29
N ILE A 59 -2.89 -14.60 24.36
CA ILE A 59 -2.43 -14.51 22.97
C ILE A 59 -3.64 -14.13 22.11
N THR A 60 -3.54 -13.04 21.35
CA THR A 60 -4.65 -12.50 20.57
C THR A 60 -4.74 -13.19 19.20
N PRO A 61 -5.85 -13.87 18.88
CA PRO A 61 -6.01 -14.49 17.57
C PRO A 61 -6.41 -13.49 16.49
N ILE A 62 -5.80 -13.63 15.33
CA ILE A 62 -6.22 -13.06 14.05
C ILE A 62 -6.67 -14.22 13.17
N VAL A 63 -7.90 -14.21 12.68
CA VAL A 63 -8.46 -15.28 11.86
C VAL A 63 -8.59 -14.81 10.41
N ARG A 64 -7.79 -15.39 9.53
CA ARG A 64 -7.95 -15.26 8.07
C ARG A 64 -8.78 -16.41 7.54
N VAL A 65 -9.85 -16.11 6.79
CA VAL A 65 -10.60 -17.15 6.07
C VAL A 65 -9.71 -17.72 4.95
N TYR A 66 -9.55 -19.04 4.89
CA TYR A 66 -8.80 -19.68 3.82
C TYR A 66 -9.64 -19.75 2.54
N LEU A 67 -9.13 -19.17 1.46
CA LEU A 67 -9.84 -19.06 0.19
C LEU A 67 -9.28 -19.97 -0.90
N GLY A 68 -8.01 -20.36 -0.82
CA GLY A 68 -7.31 -20.98 -1.94
C GLY A 68 -7.30 -20.05 -3.16
N ALA A 69 -7.48 -20.61 -4.36
CA ALA A 69 -7.50 -19.86 -5.62
C ALA A 69 -8.87 -19.20 -5.92
N TYR A 70 -9.44 -18.46 -4.96
CA TYR A 70 -10.81 -17.93 -5.03
C TYR A 70 -10.94 -16.65 -5.87
N GLY A 71 -9.85 -15.91 -6.05
CA GLY A 71 -9.82 -14.60 -6.69
C GLY A 71 -10.69 -13.58 -5.94
N ALA A 72 -11.44 -12.78 -6.69
CA ALA A 72 -12.32 -11.75 -6.15
C ALA A 72 -13.73 -12.25 -5.74
N GLY A 73 -13.87 -13.53 -5.35
CA GLY A 73 -15.17 -14.11 -5.00
C GLY A 73 -15.81 -13.49 -3.74
N PRO A 74 -17.15 -13.54 -3.58
CA PRO A 74 -17.86 -12.84 -2.51
C PRO A 74 -17.72 -13.49 -1.13
N PHE A 75 -17.95 -12.71 -0.08
CA PHE A 75 -18.05 -13.22 1.29
C PHE A 75 -19.36 -14.00 1.48
N THR A 76 -19.28 -15.33 1.45
CA THR A 76 -20.45 -16.22 1.42
C THR A 76 -21.05 -16.47 2.81
N ARG A 77 -22.25 -17.08 2.83
CA ARG A 77 -22.89 -17.51 4.08
C ARG A 77 -22.09 -18.57 4.84
N ASP A 78 -21.43 -19.48 4.13
CA ASP A 78 -20.59 -20.50 4.79
C ASP A 78 -19.38 -19.84 5.48
N MET A 79 -18.78 -18.83 4.84
CA MET A 79 -17.71 -18.03 5.45
C MET A 79 -18.22 -17.23 6.66
N GLN A 80 -19.45 -16.70 6.60
CA GLN A 80 -20.09 -16.07 7.77
C GLN A 80 -20.26 -17.06 8.93
N HIS A 81 -20.67 -18.31 8.65
CA HIS A 81 -20.78 -19.34 9.69
C HIS A 81 -19.43 -19.66 10.33
N ILE A 82 -18.35 -19.75 9.54
CA ILE A 82 -17.00 -19.95 10.07
C ILE A 82 -16.61 -18.79 10.99
N VAL A 83 -16.71 -17.55 10.49
CA VAL A 83 -16.38 -16.34 11.24
C VAL A 83 -17.20 -16.24 12.54
N ASP A 84 -18.50 -16.51 12.48
CA ASP A 84 -19.40 -16.46 13.64
C ASP A 84 -19.01 -17.44 14.73
N ALA A 85 -18.48 -18.62 14.38
CA ALA A 85 -17.97 -19.57 15.35
C ALA A 85 -16.78 -18.98 16.13
N PHE A 86 -15.83 -18.32 15.47
CA PHE A 86 -14.72 -17.63 16.13
C PHE A 86 -15.17 -16.41 16.96
N ILE A 87 -16.13 -15.63 16.45
CA ILE A 87 -16.71 -14.50 17.20
C ILE A 87 -17.36 -15.01 18.48
N SER A 88 -18.04 -16.16 18.45
CA SER A 88 -18.74 -16.73 19.62
C SER A 88 -17.80 -17.08 20.78
N VAL A 89 -16.52 -17.31 20.50
CA VAL A 89 -15.48 -17.58 21.51
C VAL A 89 -14.60 -16.36 21.84
N GLY A 90 -14.96 -15.18 21.31
CA GLY A 90 -14.33 -13.92 21.67
C GLY A 90 -13.24 -13.42 20.73
N VAL A 91 -13.01 -14.07 19.58
CA VAL A 91 -12.08 -13.55 18.57
C VAL A 91 -12.60 -12.21 18.02
N LYS A 92 -11.68 -11.26 17.83
CA LYS A 92 -12.00 -9.90 17.36
C LYS A 92 -11.37 -9.52 16.02
N TRP A 93 -10.32 -10.17 15.57
CA TRP A 93 -9.51 -9.72 14.42
C TRP A 93 -9.69 -10.68 13.25
N PHE A 94 -10.12 -10.16 12.10
CA PHE A 94 -10.49 -10.99 10.96
C PHE A 94 -9.94 -10.47 9.63
N GLU A 95 -9.50 -11.39 8.78
CA GLU A 95 -9.04 -11.13 7.41
C GLU A 95 -9.85 -11.96 6.41
N PHE A 96 -10.07 -11.39 5.23
CA PHE A 96 -10.79 -12.06 4.16
C PHE A 96 -9.85 -12.47 3.02
N TYR A 97 -9.32 -11.50 2.29
CA TYR A 97 -8.36 -11.74 1.21
C TYR A 97 -6.92 -11.74 1.75
N ASN A 98 -6.01 -12.38 0.99
CA ASN A 98 -4.61 -12.52 1.34
C ASN A 98 -3.69 -11.62 0.50
N GLU A 99 -3.31 -12.04 -0.72
CA GLU A 99 -2.37 -11.31 -1.57
C GLU A 99 -2.87 -11.27 -3.01
N PRO A 100 -3.96 -10.53 -3.32
CA PRO A 100 -4.58 -10.55 -4.63
C PRO A 100 -3.65 -10.09 -5.77
N ASN A 101 -2.51 -9.46 -5.46
CA ASN A 101 -1.46 -9.15 -6.42
C ASN A 101 -0.58 -10.36 -6.82
N LEU A 102 -0.83 -11.55 -6.27
CA LEU A 102 -0.22 -12.80 -6.70
C LEU A 102 -1.22 -13.67 -7.46
N GLY A 103 -0.80 -14.20 -8.61
CA GLY A 103 -1.64 -15.10 -9.43
C GLY A 103 -2.06 -16.40 -8.73
N ILE A 104 -1.37 -16.82 -7.66
CA ILE A 104 -1.72 -18.04 -6.90
C ILE A 104 -3.05 -17.91 -6.14
N GLU A 105 -3.48 -16.68 -5.85
CA GLU A 105 -4.75 -16.40 -5.18
C GLU A 105 -5.94 -16.46 -6.15
N TRP A 106 -5.71 -16.69 -7.44
CA TRP A 106 -6.73 -16.64 -8.49
C TRP A 106 -6.93 -17.99 -9.17
N PRO A 107 -8.12 -18.25 -9.73
CA PRO A 107 -8.37 -19.44 -10.53
C PRO A 107 -7.32 -19.63 -11.62
N GLY A 108 -6.93 -20.88 -11.85
CA GLY A 108 -5.87 -21.22 -12.80
C GLY A 108 -6.09 -20.58 -14.17
N GLY A 109 -5.04 -19.92 -14.69
CA GLY A 109 -5.07 -19.22 -15.97
C GLY A 109 -5.53 -17.75 -15.91
N PHE A 110 -5.97 -17.25 -14.75
CA PHE A 110 -6.26 -15.84 -14.56
C PHE A 110 -4.99 -15.06 -14.14
N ASN A 111 -4.65 -13.99 -14.86
CA ASN A 111 -3.56 -13.10 -14.49
C ASN A 111 -4.15 -11.78 -13.94
N PRO A 112 -4.09 -11.56 -12.61
CA PRO A 112 -4.62 -10.34 -12.03
C PRO A 112 -3.80 -9.10 -12.40
N ASP A 113 -4.46 -7.97 -12.60
CA ASP A 113 -3.83 -6.68 -12.92
C ASP A 113 -4.58 -5.56 -12.19
N TRP A 114 -3.84 -4.69 -11.51
CA TRP A 114 -4.38 -3.54 -10.79
C TRP A 114 -5.09 -2.53 -11.70
N ARG A 115 -4.78 -2.52 -12.99
CA ARG A 115 -5.41 -1.67 -14.00
C ARG A 115 -6.81 -2.17 -14.38
N ASN A 116 -7.11 -3.45 -14.14
CA ASN A 116 -8.39 -4.04 -14.49
C ASN A 116 -9.45 -3.71 -13.43
N THR A 117 -10.08 -2.56 -13.57
CA THR A 117 -11.06 -2.10 -12.59
C THR A 117 -12.26 -3.04 -12.49
N ASP A 118 -12.82 -3.48 -13.61
CA ASP A 118 -14.13 -4.16 -13.60
C ASP A 118 -14.07 -5.62 -13.14
N GLN A 119 -12.99 -6.35 -13.46
CA GLN A 119 -12.88 -7.77 -13.12
C GLN A 119 -12.01 -8.04 -11.88
N VAL A 120 -11.22 -7.06 -11.43
CA VAL A 120 -10.29 -7.21 -10.31
C VAL A 120 -10.61 -6.23 -9.19
N ILE A 121 -10.41 -4.93 -9.41
CA ILE A 121 -10.47 -3.93 -8.32
C ILE A 121 -11.88 -3.77 -7.76
N ARG A 122 -12.88 -3.52 -8.61
CA ARG A 122 -14.29 -3.36 -8.24
C ARG A 122 -14.79 -4.55 -7.43
N PRO A 123 -14.71 -5.82 -7.90
CA PRO A 123 -15.23 -6.94 -7.13
C PRO A 123 -14.48 -7.16 -5.82
N LEU A 124 -13.15 -6.99 -5.78
CA LEU A 124 -12.39 -7.09 -4.52
C LEU A 124 -12.87 -6.07 -3.48
N MET A 125 -13.02 -4.80 -3.89
CA MET A 125 -13.42 -3.72 -2.98
C MET A 125 -14.88 -3.85 -2.53
N GLU A 126 -15.80 -4.17 -3.43
CA GLU A 126 -17.22 -4.36 -3.07
C GLU A 126 -17.41 -5.54 -2.12
N ASN A 127 -16.75 -6.66 -2.39
CA ASN A 127 -16.83 -7.84 -1.53
C ASN A 127 -16.14 -7.61 -0.19
N TRP A 128 -15.00 -6.91 -0.17
CA TRP A 128 -14.33 -6.54 1.07
C TRP A 128 -15.17 -5.58 1.91
N LEU A 129 -15.85 -4.60 1.31
CA LEU A 129 -16.76 -3.70 2.04
C LEU A 129 -17.90 -4.47 2.72
N ASN A 130 -18.48 -5.46 2.04
CA ASN A 130 -19.53 -6.31 2.61
C ASN A 130 -19.01 -7.15 3.79
N PHE A 131 -17.81 -7.72 3.67
CA PHE A 131 -17.13 -8.39 4.76
C PHE A 131 -16.86 -7.44 5.93
N ALA A 132 -16.30 -6.26 5.67
CA ALA A 132 -15.92 -5.29 6.69
C ALA A 132 -17.14 -4.83 7.51
N GLU A 133 -18.23 -4.48 6.85
CA GLU A 133 -19.48 -4.09 7.51
C GLU A 133 -20.08 -5.24 8.33
N TYR A 134 -20.00 -6.47 7.84
CA TYR A 134 -20.43 -7.64 8.59
C TYR A 134 -19.63 -7.79 9.89
N ILE A 135 -18.29 -7.80 9.81
CA ILE A 135 -17.41 -7.93 10.98
C ILE A 135 -17.63 -6.78 11.99
N LEU A 136 -17.73 -5.55 11.51
CA LEU A 136 -18.02 -4.38 12.35
C LEU A 136 -19.38 -4.49 13.05
N SER A 137 -20.42 -4.98 12.36
CA SER A 137 -21.76 -5.16 12.95
C SER A 137 -21.77 -6.16 14.11
N ARG A 138 -20.74 -7.02 14.20
CA ARG A 138 -20.53 -7.99 15.28
C ARG A 138 -19.54 -7.49 16.35
N GLY A 139 -19.18 -6.20 16.32
CA GLY A 139 -18.26 -5.58 17.27
C GLY A 139 -16.84 -6.14 17.19
N CYS A 140 -16.40 -6.45 15.97
CA CYS A 140 -15.08 -7.01 15.65
C CYS A 140 -14.36 -6.10 14.61
N TYR A 141 -13.10 -6.41 14.32
CA TYR A 141 -12.19 -5.57 13.54
C TYR A 141 -11.84 -6.25 12.20
N PRO A 142 -12.32 -5.72 11.06
CA PRO A 142 -11.92 -6.22 9.75
C PRO A 142 -10.56 -5.69 9.34
N GLY A 143 -9.69 -6.58 8.85
CA GLY A 143 -8.41 -6.26 8.24
C GLY A 143 -8.59 -5.83 6.80
N PHE A 144 -8.01 -4.69 6.44
CA PHE A 144 -7.80 -4.32 5.04
C PHE A 144 -6.85 -5.30 4.37
N ILE A 145 -7.04 -5.49 3.06
CA ILE A 145 -6.39 -6.55 2.30
C ILE A 145 -4.86 -6.37 2.32
N PRO A 146 -4.08 -7.36 2.81
CA PRO A 146 -2.64 -7.34 2.66
C PRO A 146 -2.25 -7.51 1.18
N LEU A 147 -0.99 -7.20 0.86
CA LEU A 147 -0.43 -7.40 -0.47
C LEU A 147 0.94 -8.04 -0.30
N ALA A 148 1.29 -8.94 -1.20
CA ALA A 148 2.66 -9.42 -1.29
C ALA A 148 3.58 -8.23 -1.56
N GLU A 149 4.73 -8.17 -0.91
CA GLU A 149 5.72 -7.14 -1.17
C GLU A 149 6.38 -7.37 -2.52
N ALA A 150 6.03 -6.51 -3.48
CA ALA A 150 6.54 -6.57 -4.83
C ALA A 150 6.70 -5.17 -5.41
N ASP A 151 7.75 -4.99 -6.18
CA ASP A 151 8.15 -3.75 -6.85
C ASP A 151 8.12 -3.88 -8.38
N THR A 152 7.61 -4.98 -8.91
CA THR A 152 7.39 -5.16 -10.35
C THR A 152 6.06 -4.56 -10.77
N VAL A 153 5.99 -4.01 -11.98
CA VAL A 153 4.82 -3.21 -12.43
C VAL A 153 3.48 -3.93 -12.31
N ASP A 154 3.43 -5.24 -12.53
CA ASP A 154 2.18 -6.03 -12.50
C ASP A 154 1.79 -6.46 -11.08
N ARG A 155 2.77 -6.62 -10.18
CA ARG A 155 2.55 -7.06 -8.80
C ARG A 155 2.72 -5.94 -7.76
N SER A 156 3.07 -4.73 -8.20
CA SER A 156 3.48 -3.63 -7.33
C SER A 156 2.48 -3.39 -6.21
N SER A 157 2.92 -3.58 -4.97
CA SER A 157 2.06 -3.40 -3.80
C SER A 157 1.51 -1.97 -3.73
N VAL A 158 2.31 -0.98 -4.14
CA VAL A 158 1.92 0.43 -4.16
C VAL A 158 0.83 0.68 -5.20
N LEU A 159 1.01 0.20 -6.44
CA LEU A 159 0.02 0.42 -7.51
C LEU A 159 -1.30 -0.29 -7.22
N TRP A 160 -1.24 -1.51 -6.67
CA TRP A 160 -2.41 -2.24 -6.21
C TRP A 160 -3.15 -1.52 -5.07
N MET A 161 -2.42 -1.04 -4.07
CA MET A 161 -3.02 -0.29 -2.96
C MET A 161 -3.60 1.05 -3.41
N ASP A 162 -2.93 1.77 -4.30
CA ASP A 162 -3.45 3.01 -4.90
C ASP A 162 -4.72 2.73 -5.73
N ALA A 163 -4.80 1.60 -6.45
CA ALA A 163 -6.01 1.20 -7.15
C ALA A 163 -7.17 0.89 -6.20
N PHE A 164 -6.92 0.18 -5.09
CA PHE A 164 -7.92 -0.10 -4.05
C PHE A 164 -8.45 1.18 -3.41
N LEU A 165 -7.55 2.02 -2.89
CA LEU A 165 -7.92 3.25 -2.20
C LEU A 165 -8.53 4.28 -3.16
N GLY A 166 -8.01 4.37 -4.39
CA GLY A 166 -8.57 5.22 -5.44
C GLY A 166 -10.01 4.82 -5.81
N TYR A 167 -10.27 3.52 -5.94
CA TYR A 167 -11.62 3.01 -6.18
C TYR A 167 -12.57 3.35 -5.02
N LEU A 168 -12.14 3.13 -3.77
CA LEU A 168 -12.91 3.44 -2.58
C LEU A 168 -13.17 4.95 -2.43
N ALA A 169 -12.19 5.80 -2.73
CA ALA A 169 -12.35 7.25 -2.70
C ALA A 169 -13.33 7.74 -3.78
N ALA A 170 -13.27 7.17 -4.99
CA ALA A 170 -14.13 7.58 -6.09
C ALA A 170 -15.59 7.11 -5.92
N ASN A 171 -15.81 5.91 -5.38
CA ASN A 171 -17.13 5.27 -5.40
C ASN A 171 -17.78 5.14 -4.01
N HIS A 172 -16.97 5.11 -2.94
CA HIS A 172 -17.42 4.73 -1.59
C HIS A 172 -16.86 5.64 -0.49
N LEU A 173 -16.53 6.90 -0.80
CA LEU A 173 -15.83 7.81 0.12
C LEU A 173 -16.42 7.80 1.54
N THR A 174 -17.71 8.13 1.67
CA THR A 174 -18.39 8.20 2.96
C THR A 174 -18.55 6.81 3.61
N ARG A 175 -18.77 5.76 2.81
CA ARG A 175 -18.90 4.39 3.32
C ARG A 175 -17.59 3.93 3.94
N PHE A 176 -16.47 4.15 3.25
CA PHE A 176 -15.14 3.78 3.75
C PHE A 176 -14.68 4.64 4.92
N GLN A 177 -14.98 5.95 4.94
CA GLN A 177 -14.73 6.80 6.12
C GLN A 177 -15.45 6.29 7.38
N ARG A 178 -16.67 5.76 7.25
CA ARG A 178 -17.38 5.15 8.38
C ARG A 178 -16.68 3.89 8.86
N ILE A 179 -16.22 3.03 7.94
CA ILE A 179 -15.47 1.81 8.27
C ILE A 179 -14.16 2.15 8.99
N LEU A 180 -13.39 3.11 8.46
CA LEU A 180 -12.19 3.66 9.10
C LEU A 180 -12.48 4.13 10.55
N ASN A 181 -13.57 4.88 10.76
CA ASN A 181 -13.92 5.37 12.08
C ASN A 181 -14.48 4.30 13.05
N SER A 182 -14.89 3.14 12.53
CA SER A 182 -15.65 2.12 13.28
C SER A 182 -14.81 0.94 13.77
N GLY A 183 -13.53 0.85 13.41
CA GLY A 183 -12.62 -0.15 13.97
C GLY A 183 -11.98 -1.12 12.99
N MET A 184 -11.86 -0.79 11.71
CA MET A 184 -10.97 -1.57 10.83
C MET A 184 -9.50 -1.44 11.26
N TYR A 185 -8.69 -2.39 10.83
CA TYR A 185 -7.22 -2.31 10.86
C TYR A 185 -6.68 -2.62 9.46
N VAL A 186 -5.37 -2.45 9.26
CA VAL A 186 -4.68 -2.82 8.03
C VAL A 186 -3.80 -4.04 8.30
N ALA A 187 -4.04 -5.13 7.57
CA ALA A 187 -3.12 -6.24 7.53
C ALA A 187 -1.99 -5.93 6.54
N THR A 188 -0.75 -6.21 6.92
CA THR A 188 0.41 -6.10 6.03
C THR A 188 1.25 -7.36 6.10
N HIS A 189 2.02 -7.65 5.06
CA HIS A 189 2.99 -8.75 5.05
C HIS A 189 4.44 -8.23 5.03
N PRO A 190 4.93 -7.61 6.13
CA PRO A 190 6.20 -6.92 6.12
C PRO A 190 7.40 -7.87 6.09
N TYR A 191 8.01 -8.11 4.92
CA TYR A 191 9.30 -8.81 4.84
C TYR A 191 10.43 -7.80 4.88
N ILE A 192 11.30 -7.95 5.86
CA ILE A 192 12.39 -6.99 6.09
C ILE A 192 13.63 -7.36 5.26
N LEU A 193 13.68 -8.58 4.72
CA LEU A 193 14.85 -9.13 4.01
C LEU A 193 16.13 -8.91 4.82
N ASN A 194 17.17 -8.26 4.26
CA ASN A 194 18.35 -7.81 5.00
C ASN A 194 18.37 -6.29 5.25
N HIS A 195 17.23 -5.60 5.13
CA HIS A 195 17.08 -4.14 5.33
C HIS A 195 16.91 -3.75 6.80
N PHE A 196 17.77 -4.31 7.65
CA PHE A 196 17.89 -3.96 9.07
C PHE A 196 19.37 -3.94 9.44
N TYR A 197 19.73 -3.16 10.44
CA TYR A 197 21.10 -3.16 10.95
C TYR A 197 21.17 -2.64 12.38
N GLN A 198 22.31 -2.94 13.03
CA GLN A 198 22.68 -2.36 14.30
C GLN A 198 23.92 -1.50 14.12
N GLU A 199 23.96 -0.30 14.71
CA GLU A 199 25.12 0.57 14.67
C GLU A 199 26.33 0.00 15.43
N VAL A 200 27.54 0.23 14.90
CA VAL A 200 28.77 0.05 15.67
C VAL A 200 28.81 1.12 16.76
N PRO A 201 29.05 0.77 18.05
CA PRO A 201 29.11 1.77 19.11
C PRO A 201 30.09 2.90 18.79
N GLY A 202 29.59 4.14 18.72
CA GLY A 202 30.38 5.32 18.38
C GLY A 202 30.72 5.50 16.90
N GLY A 203 30.31 4.59 16.01
CA GLY A 203 30.53 4.68 14.57
C GLY A 203 29.48 5.49 13.81
N GLY A 204 28.33 5.75 14.44
CA GLY A 204 27.21 6.54 13.91
C GLY A 204 26.34 5.81 12.89
N GLN A 205 25.35 6.53 12.37
CA GLN A 205 24.21 5.98 11.61
C GLN A 205 24.51 5.25 10.29
N TYR A 206 25.75 5.33 9.79
CA TYR A 206 26.18 4.61 8.59
C TYR A 206 27.06 3.40 8.89
N SER A 207 27.33 3.12 10.17
CA SER A 207 28.23 2.05 10.60
C SER A 207 27.42 0.82 10.99
N ALA A 208 27.24 -0.15 10.08
CA ALA A 208 26.55 -1.38 10.41
C ALA A 208 27.50 -2.42 11.04
N ARG A 209 27.10 -3.00 12.18
CA ARG A 209 27.74 -4.19 12.76
C ARG A 209 27.68 -5.36 11.81
N GLN A 210 28.74 -6.14 11.80
CA GLN A 210 28.76 -7.43 11.12
C GLN A 210 27.87 -8.44 11.87
N ARG A 211 27.41 -9.49 11.18
CA ARG A 211 26.49 -10.49 11.75
C ARG A 211 26.89 -11.07 13.11
N GLY A 212 28.18 -11.31 13.36
CA GLY A 212 28.66 -11.86 14.64
C GLY A 212 28.68 -10.87 15.81
N GLU A 213 28.51 -9.58 15.53
CA GLU A 213 28.68 -8.47 16.48
C GLU A 213 27.33 -7.93 16.99
N GLN A 214 26.23 -8.33 16.36
CA GLN A 214 24.90 -7.86 16.70
C GLN A 214 24.43 -8.39 18.06
N ARG A 215 23.80 -7.54 18.86
CA ARG A 215 23.30 -7.86 20.21
C ARG A 215 21.95 -7.20 20.43
N ALA A 216 20.91 -7.99 20.67
CA ALA A 216 19.53 -7.52 20.74
C ALA A 216 19.31 -6.39 21.76
N ARG A 217 19.91 -6.51 22.94
CA ARG A 217 19.73 -5.56 24.06
C ARG A 217 20.57 -4.28 23.95
N GLU A 218 21.46 -4.20 22.98
CA GLU A 218 22.26 -3.00 22.76
C GLU A 218 21.53 -2.05 21.81
N PRO A 219 21.65 -0.72 22.01
CA PRO A 219 20.96 0.27 21.18
C PRO A 219 21.53 0.31 19.76
N GLY A 220 20.96 1.19 18.93
CA GLY A 220 21.42 1.46 17.56
C GLY A 220 20.78 0.56 16.50
N TRP A 221 19.64 -0.07 16.79
CA TRP A 221 18.89 -0.86 15.81
C TRP A 221 18.04 0.03 14.91
N HIS A 222 18.02 -0.29 13.62
CA HIS A 222 17.25 0.38 12.58
C HIS A 222 16.35 -0.62 11.85
N PHE A 223 15.08 -0.26 11.70
CA PHE A 223 14.02 -1.05 11.03
C PHE A 223 13.09 -0.18 10.16
N GLU A 224 13.44 1.09 9.97
CA GLU A 224 12.63 2.12 9.32
C GLU A 224 12.82 2.22 7.79
N TYR A 225 13.42 1.21 7.17
CA TYR A 225 13.60 1.14 5.71
C TYR A 225 12.27 1.43 4.97
N PRO A 226 12.29 2.17 3.84
CA PRO A 226 13.47 2.70 3.13
C PRO A 226 13.96 4.06 3.64
N TYR A 227 13.49 4.53 4.79
CA TYR A 227 13.81 5.86 5.32
C TYR A 227 15.06 5.89 6.19
N ASP A 228 15.72 4.76 6.39
CA ASP A 228 16.91 4.66 7.20
C ASP A 228 18.12 5.36 6.55
N PRO A 229 19.12 5.76 7.35
CA PRO A 229 20.31 6.45 6.87
C PRO A 229 21.12 5.71 5.80
N ILE A 230 21.23 4.38 5.82
CA ILE A 230 21.98 3.62 4.81
C ILE A 230 21.26 3.71 3.46
N CYS A 231 19.93 3.53 3.44
CA CYS A 231 19.14 3.70 2.22
C CYS A 231 19.28 5.12 1.66
N GLN A 232 19.03 6.13 2.50
CA GLN A 232 18.98 7.53 2.07
C GLN A 232 20.34 8.08 1.62
N ARG A 233 21.45 7.54 2.11
CA ARG A 233 22.78 7.90 1.61
C ARG A 233 23.03 7.37 0.20
N ASN A 234 22.57 6.15 -0.08
CA ASN A 234 22.82 5.47 -1.36
C ASN A 234 21.83 5.87 -2.45
N ASP A 235 20.56 6.10 -2.08
CA ASP A 235 19.48 6.48 -2.98
C ASP A 235 18.63 7.60 -2.35
N PRO A 236 19.14 8.84 -2.29
CA PRO A 236 18.48 9.95 -1.60
C PRO A 236 17.09 10.23 -2.16
N GLY A 237 16.10 10.36 -1.27
CA GLY A 237 14.70 10.63 -1.65
C GLY A 237 13.90 9.38 -2.00
N ARG A 238 14.48 8.18 -1.88
CA ARG A 238 13.72 6.92 -1.94
C ARG A 238 12.67 6.87 -0.84
N THR A 239 11.46 6.48 -1.20
CA THR A 239 10.33 6.32 -0.29
C THR A 239 9.60 5.01 -0.57
N VAL A 240 8.62 4.66 0.26
CA VAL A 240 7.74 3.51 -0.04
C VAL A 240 7.04 3.66 -1.40
N TYR A 241 6.73 4.88 -1.84
CA TYR A 241 6.11 5.15 -3.14
C TYR A 241 7.09 5.12 -4.31
N GLY A 242 8.37 4.91 -4.03
CA GLY A 242 9.45 5.09 -4.99
C GLY A 242 9.97 6.52 -4.93
N GLY A 243 10.25 7.09 -6.10
CA GLY A 243 10.78 8.45 -6.24
C GLY A 243 12.19 8.51 -6.81
N THR A 244 12.78 7.36 -7.12
CA THR A 244 14.10 7.26 -7.73
C THR A 244 14.05 6.29 -8.93
N PRO A 245 14.99 6.39 -9.89
CA PRO A 245 15.07 5.43 -10.99
C PRO A 245 15.24 3.97 -10.56
N MET A 246 15.73 3.71 -9.34
CA MET A 246 15.91 2.36 -8.80
C MET A 246 14.61 1.74 -8.26
N THR A 247 13.60 2.57 -7.98
CA THR A 247 12.32 2.14 -7.39
C THR A 247 11.13 2.77 -8.12
N PRO A 248 11.00 2.58 -9.45
CA PRO A 248 10.00 3.28 -10.24
C PRO A 248 8.56 2.92 -9.87
N TYR A 249 8.33 1.80 -9.18
CA TYR A 249 7.01 1.28 -8.81
C TYR A 249 6.83 1.13 -7.29
N GLY A 250 7.63 1.83 -6.49
CA GLY A 250 7.60 1.69 -5.05
C GLY A 250 8.68 0.79 -4.48
N ASP A 251 8.80 0.83 -3.16
CA ASP A 251 9.67 -0.03 -2.36
C ASP A 251 8.93 -0.46 -1.09
N PRO A 252 8.07 -1.48 -1.21
CA PRO A 252 7.19 -1.89 -0.14
C PRO A 252 7.89 -2.75 0.92
N VAL A 253 9.14 -3.16 0.67
CA VAL A 253 9.91 -4.09 1.52
C VAL A 253 10.28 -3.39 2.81
N GLY A 254 9.62 -3.68 3.92
CA GLY A 254 10.02 -3.08 5.20
C GLY A 254 8.98 -3.21 6.30
N LEU A 255 9.45 -3.18 7.56
CA LEU A 255 8.61 -3.48 8.73
C LEU A 255 7.33 -2.64 8.81
N ILE A 256 7.44 -1.36 8.47
CA ILE A 256 6.32 -0.40 8.54
C ILE A 256 5.92 0.18 7.18
N ALA A 257 6.55 -0.25 6.08
CA ALA A 257 6.48 0.42 4.78
C ALA A 257 5.04 0.49 4.25
N MET A 258 4.38 -0.65 4.06
CA MET A 258 3.00 -0.67 3.56
C MET A 258 1.97 -0.10 4.56
N GLY A 259 2.22 -0.22 5.86
CA GLY A 259 1.38 0.40 6.89
C GLY A 259 1.44 1.93 6.86
N ARG A 260 2.64 2.48 6.62
CA ARG A 260 2.87 3.92 6.44
C ARG A 260 2.23 4.42 5.15
N MET A 261 2.45 3.71 4.04
CA MET A 261 1.82 4.01 2.74
C MET A 261 0.30 4.12 2.90
N PHE A 262 -0.33 3.12 3.50
CA PHE A 262 -1.78 3.12 3.72
C PHE A 262 -2.21 4.33 4.55
N ASN A 263 -1.56 4.59 5.69
CA ASN A 263 -1.94 5.70 6.57
C ASN A 263 -1.81 7.06 5.90
N GLU A 264 -0.73 7.31 5.17
CA GLU A 264 -0.51 8.57 4.45
C GLU A 264 -1.51 8.76 3.28
N ARG A 265 -1.81 7.68 2.54
CA ARG A 265 -2.87 7.71 1.51
C ARG A 265 -4.24 7.90 2.13
N ALA A 266 -4.54 7.21 3.22
CA ALA A 266 -5.83 7.32 3.89
C ALA A 266 -6.03 8.70 4.53
N ALA A 267 -4.95 9.32 5.01
CA ALA A 267 -4.98 10.71 5.45
C ALA A 267 -5.33 11.66 4.32
N THR A 268 -4.70 11.48 3.16
CA THR A 268 -4.94 12.31 1.98
C THR A 268 -6.34 12.10 1.42
N LEU A 269 -6.82 10.86 1.30
CA LEU A 269 -8.07 10.55 0.60
C LEU A 269 -9.30 10.63 1.51
N PHE A 270 -9.15 10.24 2.78
CA PHE A 270 -10.28 10.03 3.69
C PHE A 270 -10.22 10.87 4.97
N GLY A 271 -9.09 11.53 5.25
CA GLY A 271 -8.88 12.27 6.50
C GLY A 271 -8.57 11.38 7.70
N ALA A 272 -8.14 10.14 7.49
CA ALA A 272 -7.63 9.28 8.55
C ALA A 272 -6.26 9.78 9.05
N VAL A 273 -5.85 9.42 10.26
CA VAL A 273 -4.56 9.87 10.82
C VAL A 273 -3.81 8.74 11.53
N ASN A 274 -4.52 7.78 12.12
CA ASN A 274 -3.91 6.69 12.88
C ASN A 274 -4.70 5.39 12.68
N VAL A 275 -4.73 4.85 11.46
CA VAL A 275 -5.35 3.54 11.21
C VAL A 275 -4.41 2.46 11.75
N PRO A 276 -4.85 1.56 12.67
CA PRO A 276 -3.98 0.53 13.20
C PRO A 276 -3.50 -0.41 12.11
N VAL A 277 -2.27 -0.87 12.26
CA VAL A 277 -1.61 -1.81 11.35
C VAL A 277 -1.05 -2.96 12.16
N VAL A 278 -1.27 -4.18 11.68
CA VAL A 278 -0.61 -5.39 12.18
C VAL A 278 0.07 -6.07 10.99
N GLY A 279 1.36 -6.35 11.12
CA GLY A 279 2.03 -7.26 10.20
C GLY A 279 1.49 -8.66 10.47
N THR A 280 0.69 -9.21 9.58
CA THR A 280 0.04 -10.51 9.80
C THR A 280 0.80 -11.65 9.14
N GLU A 281 1.96 -11.36 8.55
CA GLU A 281 2.86 -12.35 7.97
C GLU A 281 4.22 -11.68 7.71
N GLY A 282 5.35 -12.33 7.98
CA GLY A 282 6.67 -11.80 7.59
C GLY A 282 7.66 -11.67 8.75
N GLY A 283 8.23 -10.47 8.94
CA GLY A 283 9.37 -10.21 9.80
C GLY A 283 10.72 -10.48 9.10
N ILE A 284 11.73 -10.86 9.89
CA ILE A 284 13.03 -11.26 9.36
C ILE A 284 12.99 -12.76 9.06
N PHE A 285 13.27 -13.14 7.81
CA PHE A 285 13.21 -14.54 7.39
C PHE A 285 14.35 -15.35 8.02
N ALA A 286 14.03 -16.53 8.53
CA ALA A 286 14.97 -17.39 9.26
C ALA A 286 15.76 -18.31 8.32
N PHE A 287 16.64 -17.76 7.48
CA PHE A 287 17.48 -18.59 6.60
C PHE A 287 18.38 -19.53 7.40
N ARG A 288 18.22 -20.83 7.18
CA ARG A 288 19.01 -21.89 7.83
C ARG A 288 20.27 -22.19 7.02
N ASP A 289 21.37 -22.44 7.73
CA ASP A 289 22.65 -22.95 7.19
C ASP A 289 23.30 -22.13 6.07
N GLN A 290 22.89 -20.87 5.92
CA GLN A 290 23.46 -19.96 4.93
C GLN A 290 23.59 -18.54 5.48
N VAL A 291 24.49 -17.79 4.86
CA VAL A 291 24.59 -16.34 5.02
C VAL A 291 23.80 -15.69 3.91
N TYR A 292 22.91 -14.78 4.26
CA TYR A 292 22.03 -14.09 3.33
C TYR A 292 22.37 -12.59 3.23
N GLN A 293 22.49 -12.08 2.01
CA GLN A 293 22.72 -10.67 1.73
C GLN A 293 22.16 -10.33 0.35
N GLN A 294 20.87 -10.01 0.27
CA GLN A 294 20.23 -9.65 -0.99
C GLN A 294 20.61 -8.23 -1.41
N ASP A 295 20.65 -7.31 -0.46
CA ASP A 295 21.07 -5.94 -0.67
C ASP A 295 22.47 -5.70 -0.08
N THR A 296 23.45 -5.43 -0.93
CA THR A 296 24.85 -5.24 -0.53
C THR A 296 25.11 -3.95 0.22
N ARG A 297 24.14 -3.03 0.28
CA ARG A 297 24.21 -1.82 1.13
C ARG A 297 24.13 -2.16 2.62
N TYR A 298 23.49 -3.28 2.96
CA TYR A 298 23.24 -3.72 4.33
C TYR A 298 24.16 -4.89 4.70
N PRO A 299 24.44 -5.11 5.99
CA PRO A 299 25.20 -6.26 6.42
C PRO A 299 24.49 -7.55 6.00
N ALA A 300 25.30 -8.57 5.68
CA ALA A 300 24.80 -9.93 5.60
C ALA A 300 24.32 -10.39 6.97
N TYR A 301 23.37 -11.33 7.02
CA TYR A 301 22.97 -11.99 8.24
C TYR A 301 22.96 -13.52 8.09
N ASP A 302 23.00 -14.19 9.23
CA ASP A 302 22.88 -15.63 9.41
C ASP A 302 21.83 -15.91 10.49
N ILE A 303 21.62 -17.17 10.84
CA ILE A 303 20.59 -17.56 11.81
C ILE A 303 20.81 -16.98 13.23
N ASN A 304 22.04 -16.64 13.62
CA ASN A 304 22.34 -16.10 14.94
C ASN A 304 22.09 -14.59 14.99
N SER A 305 22.54 -13.85 13.97
CA SER A 305 22.19 -12.43 13.82
C SER A 305 20.70 -12.22 13.60
N HIS A 306 20.05 -13.10 12.84
CA HIS A 306 18.59 -13.17 12.72
C HIS A 306 17.90 -13.26 14.10
N ALA A 307 18.42 -14.12 14.99
CA ALA A 307 17.85 -14.29 16.33
C ALA A 307 17.97 -13.01 17.18
N GLU A 308 19.12 -12.35 17.15
CA GLU A 308 19.32 -11.07 17.85
C GLU A 308 18.43 -9.96 17.27
N ALA A 309 18.38 -9.86 15.94
CA ALA A 309 17.58 -8.87 15.24
C ALA A 309 16.07 -9.09 15.44
N THR A 310 15.62 -10.35 15.53
CA THR A 310 14.20 -10.67 15.79
C THR A 310 13.76 -10.17 17.17
N VAL A 311 14.58 -10.35 18.20
CA VAL A 311 14.28 -9.80 19.54
C VAL A 311 14.25 -8.27 19.48
N ALA A 312 15.28 -7.66 18.90
CA ALA A 312 15.38 -6.20 18.77
C ALA A 312 14.23 -5.60 17.97
N MET A 313 13.77 -6.27 16.91
CA MET A 313 12.63 -5.87 16.11
C MET A 313 11.37 -5.77 16.96
N PHE A 314 11.09 -6.76 17.81
CA PHE A 314 9.90 -6.71 18.67
C PHE A 314 10.00 -5.64 19.76
N ASP A 315 11.18 -5.43 20.34
CA ASP A 315 11.39 -4.34 21.29
C ASP A 315 11.23 -2.97 20.60
N TRP A 316 11.73 -2.83 19.37
CA TRP A 316 11.52 -1.66 18.52
C TRP A 316 10.04 -1.44 18.21
N CYS A 317 9.28 -2.49 17.87
CA CYS A 317 7.82 -2.42 17.69
C CYS A 317 7.10 -1.85 18.93
N ALA A 318 7.54 -2.26 20.13
CA ALA A 318 6.94 -1.81 21.38
C ALA A 318 7.30 -0.36 21.74
N GLN A 319 8.53 0.07 21.45
CA GLN A 319 9.11 1.30 22.00
C GLN A 319 9.25 2.45 20.99
N GLN A 320 9.52 2.14 19.73
CA GLN A 320 9.96 3.11 18.72
C GLN A 320 9.04 3.17 17.50
N ALA A 321 8.38 2.07 17.15
CA ALA A 321 7.45 2.05 16.03
C ALA A 321 6.29 3.05 16.26
N PRO A 322 5.72 3.60 15.17
CA PRO A 322 4.56 4.48 15.27
C PRO A 322 3.45 3.89 16.16
N PRO A 323 2.67 4.73 16.88
CA PRO A 323 1.60 4.26 17.76
C PRO A 323 0.59 3.33 17.09
N TRP A 324 0.31 3.56 15.79
CA TRP A 324 -0.61 2.76 15.00
C TRP A 324 -0.07 1.38 14.61
N PHE A 325 1.23 1.10 14.76
CA PHE A 325 1.79 -0.21 14.41
C PHE A 325 1.81 -1.14 15.63
N PHE A 326 0.95 -2.16 15.63
CA PHE A 326 0.68 -3.01 16.80
C PHE A 326 1.60 -4.24 16.90
N GLY A 327 2.41 -4.51 15.90
CA GLY A 327 3.38 -5.61 15.91
C GLY A 327 3.38 -6.38 14.60
N VAL A 328 4.03 -7.54 14.64
CA VAL A 328 4.16 -8.42 13.47
C VAL A 328 4.07 -9.89 13.91
N THR A 329 3.35 -10.70 13.16
CA THR A 329 3.45 -12.15 13.23
C THR A 329 4.57 -12.59 12.33
N LEU A 330 5.54 -13.30 12.91
CA LEU A 330 6.56 -14.00 12.14
C LEU A 330 5.88 -14.91 11.12
N TRP A 331 6.64 -15.23 10.08
CA TRP A 331 6.25 -16.23 9.08
C TRP A 331 5.91 -17.59 9.74
N LYS A 332 5.54 -18.58 8.93
CA LYS A 332 5.01 -19.85 9.39
C LYS A 332 5.88 -20.52 10.45
N GLU A 333 5.23 -21.08 11.47
CA GLU A 333 5.90 -21.69 12.62
C GLU A 333 6.85 -22.84 12.22
N ASP A 334 6.62 -23.55 11.11
CA ASP A 334 7.51 -24.62 10.66
C ASP A 334 8.90 -24.11 10.29
N ASP A 335 9.03 -22.89 9.77
CA ASP A 335 10.35 -22.29 9.51
C ASP A 335 11.14 -22.04 10.81
N TYR A 336 10.45 -21.93 11.96
CA TYR A 336 11.07 -21.73 13.27
C TYR A 336 11.22 -23.02 14.08
N PHE A 337 10.44 -24.07 13.81
CA PHE A 337 10.44 -25.30 14.61
C PHE A 337 10.88 -26.56 13.85
N SER A 338 10.98 -26.52 12.51
CA SER A 338 11.36 -27.65 11.66
C SER A 338 12.64 -27.36 10.85
N PRO A 339 13.58 -28.31 10.71
CA PRO A 339 13.64 -29.63 11.36
C PRO A 339 14.03 -29.58 12.85
N GLY A 340 14.26 -28.38 13.38
CA GLY A 340 14.50 -28.14 14.80
C GLY A 340 14.30 -26.67 15.16
N THR A 341 14.33 -26.36 16.45
CA THR A 341 14.08 -25.01 16.97
C THR A 341 15.14 -24.01 16.48
N ALA A 342 14.70 -22.96 15.78
CA ALA A 342 15.54 -21.87 15.34
C ALA A 342 16.07 -21.08 16.55
N PRO A 343 17.34 -20.61 16.52
CA PRO A 343 17.92 -19.76 17.56
C PRO A 343 17.05 -18.57 17.97
N ALA A 344 16.27 -17.97 17.06
CA ALA A 344 15.35 -16.89 17.38
C ALA A 344 14.33 -17.26 18.46
N ILE A 345 13.81 -18.49 18.47
CA ILE A 345 12.86 -18.95 19.49
C ILE A 345 13.52 -19.02 20.87
N ASN A 346 14.73 -19.58 20.94
CA ASN A 346 15.49 -19.64 22.19
C ASN A 346 15.77 -18.23 22.71
N ARG A 347 16.22 -17.32 21.84
CA ARG A 347 16.46 -15.92 22.21
C ARG A 347 15.17 -15.26 22.69
N LEU A 348 14.05 -15.39 21.99
CA LEU A 348 12.77 -14.84 22.43
C LEU A 348 12.35 -15.38 23.81
N SER A 349 12.60 -16.66 24.10
CA SER A 349 12.26 -17.27 25.40
C SER A 349 13.04 -16.68 26.57
N GLU A 350 14.27 -16.23 26.33
CA GLU A 350 15.17 -15.62 27.31
C GLU A 350 14.81 -14.14 27.59
N HIS A 351 13.95 -13.53 26.78
CA HIS A 351 13.58 -12.11 26.89
C HIS A 351 12.09 -11.94 27.11
N GLN A 352 11.71 -11.33 28.24
CA GLN A 352 10.34 -10.92 28.48
C GLN A 352 9.89 -9.89 27.42
N PRO A 353 8.67 -9.99 26.88
CA PRO A 353 8.16 -9.04 25.91
C PRO A 353 7.94 -7.68 26.56
N ILE A 354 8.28 -6.62 25.82
CA ILE A 354 7.90 -5.26 26.18
C ILE A 354 6.48 -5.01 25.67
N MET A 355 5.56 -4.72 26.58
CA MET A 355 4.19 -4.40 26.22
C MET A 355 4.12 -3.01 25.59
N LYS A 356 3.55 -2.92 24.39
CA LYS A 356 3.38 -1.66 23.67
C LYS A 356 2.39 -0.77 24.40
N GLN A 357 2.82 0.46 24.71
CA GLN A 357 1.93 1.50 25.19
C GLN A 357 1.25 2.15 23.99
N VAL A 358 -0.08 2.13 23.96
CA VAL A 358 -0.86 2.70 22.87
C VAL A 358 -1.59 3.95 23.37
N PRO A 359 -1.23 5.14 22.87
CA PRO A 359 -1.89 6.37 23.27
C PRO A 359 -3.33 6.46 22.73
N PRO A 360 -4.19 7.26 23.37
CA PRO A 360 -5.59 7.47 22.97
C PRO A 360 -5.72 8.38 21.75
N LEU A 361 -5.10 8.00 20.62
CA LEU A 361 -5.13 8.75 19.38
C LEU A 361 -6.35 8.35 18.55
N GLU A 362 -7.08 9.33 18.03
CA GLU A 362 -8.19 9.09 17.11
C GLU A 362 -7.67 8.48 15.80
N VAL A 363 -8.44 7.53 15.24
CA VAL A 363 -8.19 6.99 13.90
C VAL A 363 -8.47 8.04 12.83
N MET A 364 -9.52 8.85 13.02
CA MET A 364 -9.92 9.92 12.11
C MET A 364 -9.44 11.28 12.62
N GLY A 365 -8.88 12.10 11.73
CA GLY A 365 -8.54 13.48 12.04
C GLY A 365 -9.75 14.40 11.92
N THR A 366 -9.55 15.68 12.22
CA THR A 366 -10.49 16.73 11.78
C THR A 366 -10.52 16.70 10.26
N LEU A 367 -11.68 16.44 9.66
CA LEU A 367 -11.86 16.35 8.20
C LEU A 367 -11.35 17.63 7.52
N VAL A 368 -10.11 17.61 7.03
CA VAL A 368 -9.72 18.48 5.95
C VAL A 368 -10.39 17.89 4.72
N ARG A 369 -11.38 18.60 4.16
CA ARG A 369 -11.93 18.23 2.85
C ARG A 369 -10.79 18.26 1.85
N VAL A 370 -10.17 17.11 1.61
CA VAL A 370 -9.33 16.93 0.43
C VAL A 370 -10.31 16.73 -0.71
N THR A 371 -10.49 17.79 -1.49
CA THR A 371 -11.20 17.69 -2.76
C THR A 371 -10.45 16.65 -3.58
N PRO A 372 -11.09 15.54 -4.00
CA PRO A 372 -10.41 14.54 -4.82
C PRO A 372 -9.77 15.22 -6.01
N THR A 373 -8.48 14.95 -6.24
CA THR A 373 -7.77 15.47 -7.41
C THR A 373 -8.50 14.92 -8.64
N ALA A 374 -9.18 15.80 -9.37
CA ALA A 374 -9.92 15.39 -10.56
C ALA A 374 -8.95 14.67 -11.53
N PRO A 375 -9.39 13.58 -12.19
CA PRO A 375 -8.58 12.90 -13.19
C PRO A 375 -8.12 13.87 -14.28
N GLY A 376 -6.85 13.74 -14.69
CA GLY A 376 -6.20 14.65 -15.62
C GLY A 376 -5.14 15.55 -14.94
N PRO A 377 -4.72 16.61 -15.62
CA PRO A 377 -3.57 17.43 -15.22
C PRO A 377 -3.81 18.21 -13.93
N GLY A 378 -2.73 18.51 -13.23
CA GLY A 378 -2.70 19.44 -12.10
C GLY A 378 -2.80 20.90 -12.52
N PRO A 379 -3.03 21.82 -11.56
CA PRO A 379 -3.14 23.25 -11.84
C PRO A 379 -1.82 23.83 -12.39
N ILE A 380 -1.93 24.82 -13.27
CA ILE A 380 -0.76 25.53 -13.83
C ILE A 380 -0.13 26.44 -12.77
N ARG A 381 1.18 26.28 -12.59
CA ARG A 381 2.01 27.11 -11.71
C ARG A 381 3.11 27.76 -12.56
N GLY A 382 2.74 28.79 -13.32
CA GLY A 382 3.64 29.43 -14.30
C GLY A 382 3.35 28.95 -15.73
N GLU A 383 4.34 28.35 -16.39
CA GLU A 383 4.15 27.75 -17.72
C GLU A 383 3.55 26.34 -17.63
N ALA A 384 2.80 25.94 -18.66
CA ALA A 384 2.30 24.58 -18.77
C ALA A 384 3.45 23.61 -19.10
N ALA A 385 3.57 22.52 -18.34
CA ALA A 385 4.58 21.48 -18.56
C ALA A 385 4.36 20.75 -19.90
N PHE A 386 3.09 20.56 -20.27
CA PHE A 386 2.68 19.98 -21.54
C PHE A 386 1.83 20.97 -22.34
N HIS A 387 1.89 20.84 -23.66
CA HIS A 387 1.04 21.58 -24.58
C HIS A 387 0.49 20.67 -25.67
N MET A 388 -0.82 20.71 -25.85
CA MET A 388 -1.56 19.92 -26.82
C MET A 388 -2.36 20.85 -27.75
N VAL A 389 -2.37 20.53 -29.03
CA VAL A 389 -3.30 21.07 -30.02
C VAL A 389 -4.37 20.01 -30.29
N LEU A 390 -5.60 20.31 -29.89
CA LEU A 390 -6.75 19.42 -30.08
C LEU A 390 -7.59 19.91 -31.27
N LEU A 391 -7.69 19.08 -32.30
CA LEU A 391 -8.48 19.35 -33.50
C LEU A 391 -9.91 18.84 -33.29
N ALA A 392 -10.91 19.69 -33.49
CA ALA A 392 -12.31 19.29 -33.44
C ALA A 392 -12.64 18.29 -34.58
N PRO A 393 -13.69 17.47 -34.41
CA PRO A 393 -14.15 16.56 -35.46
C PRO A 393 -14.35 17.28 -36.81
N GLY A 394 -13.83 16.67 -37.87
CA GLY A 394 -13.87 17.26 -39.22
C GLY A 394 -12.61 18.03 -39.62
N LEU A 395 -11.69 18.30 -38.68
CA LEU A 395 -10.34 18.78 -38.97
C LEU A 395 -9.35 17.63 -38.89
N ASP A 396 -8.49 17.50 -39.90
CA ASP A 396 -7.42 16.50 -39.92
C ASP A 396 -6.04 17.12 -39.60
N SER A 397 -5.10 16.26 -39.22
CA SER A 397 -3.75 16.68 -38.86
C SER A 397 -2.94 17.19 -40.05
N GLY A 398 -3.22 16.73 -41.27
CA GLY A 398 -2.57 17.23 -42.49
C GLY A 398 -2.88 18.70 -42.73
N TRP A 399 -4.15 19.08 -42.63
CA TRP A 399 -4.59 20.48 -42.69
C TRP A 399 -3.85 21.35 -41.66
N PHE A 400 -3.65 20.86 -40.43
CA PHE A 400 -2.90 21.58 -39.41
C PHE A 400 -1.44 21.80 -39.83
N PHE A 401 -0.75 20.79 -40.36
CA PHE A 401 0.66 20.92 -40.77
C PHE A 401 0.86 21.79 -42.02
N ASP A 402 -0.17 22.01 -42.82
CA ASP A 402 -0.14 22.99 -43.92
C ASP A 402 -0.48 24.41 -43.45
N THR A 403 -1.25 24.53 -42.37
CA THR A 403 -1.70 25.81 -41.84
C THR A 403 -0.73 26.40 -40.81
N ALA A 404 -0.13 25.57 -39.95
CA ALA A 404 0.61 25.97 -38.75
C ALA A 404 2.04 25.39 -38.69
N ARG A 405 2.67 25.13 -39.84
CA ARG A 405 3.98 24.46 -39.93
C ARG A 405 5.07 25.17 -39.12
N ALA A 406 5.15 26.49 -39.23
CA ALA A 406 6.15 27.30 -38.53
C ALA A 406 6.00 27.18 -37.01
N TYR A 407 4.76 27.21 -36.54
CA TYR A 407 4.42 27.05 -35.14
C TYR A 407 4.77 25.67 -34.59
N TRP A 408 4.40 24.61 -35.30
CA TRP A 408 4.80 23.26 -34.89
C TRP A 408 6.32 23.07 -34.88
N ASN A 409 7.02 23.58 -35.89
CA ASN A 409 8.48 23.51 -35.94
C ASN A 409 9.14 24.19 -34.73
N ARG A 410 8.57 25.29 -34.25
CA ARG A 410 9.07 26.07 -33.11
C ARG A 410 8.76 25.43 -31.76
N PHE A 411 7.51 25.02 -31.52
CA PHE A 411 7.04 24.65 -30.18
C PHE A 411 6.79 23.16 -29.98
N ARG A 412 6.68 22.38 -31.07
CA ARG A 412 6.51 20.91 -31.08
C ARG A 412 5.40 20.40 -30.15
N PRO A 413 4.17 20.96 -30.20
CA PRO A 413 3.08 20.45 -29.39
C PRO A 413 2.63 19.05 -29.83
N MET A 414 1.95 18.35 -28.92
CA MET A 414 1.20 17.14 -29.29
C MET A 414 -0.03 17.55 -30.09
N VAL A 415 -0.20 17.02 -31.31
CA VAL A 415 -1.36 17.31 -32.17
C VAL A 415 -2.24 16.08 -32.22
N THR A 416 -3.51 16.20 -31.86
CA THR A 416 -4.44 15.06 -31.78
C THR A 416 -5.88 15.47 -32.05
N THR A 417 -6.71 14.49 -32.40
CA THR A 417 -8.18 14.58 -32.42
C THR A 417 -8.82 13.84 -31.23
N GLN A 418 -8.00 13.16 -30.40
CA GLN A 418 -8.46 12.31 -29.31
C GLN A 418 -8.37 13.03 -27.96
N PHE A 419 -9.52 13.46 -27.43
CA PHE A 419 -9.58 14.16 -26.14
C PHE A 419 -9.14 13.31 -24.95
N GLY A 420 -9.33 11.98 -25.02
CA GLY A 420 -8.99 11.06 -23.92
C GLY A 420 -7.49 11.01 -23.58
N LEU A 421 -6.62 11.53 -24.46
CA LEU A 421 -5.19 11.64 -24.16
C LEU A 421 -4.89 12.63 -23.02
N ILE A 422 -5.83 13.52 -22.68
CA ILE A 422 -5.71 14.41 -21.51
C ILE A 422 -5.70 13.60 -20.20
N ASP A 423 -6.41 12.47 -20.14
CA ASP A 423 -6.45 11.59 -18.96
C ASP A 423 -5.06 10.97 -18.66
N LEU A 424 -4.17 10.93 -19.66
CA LEU A 424 -2.83 10.37 -19.52
C LEU A 424 -1.80 11.37 -18.96
N ILE A 425 -2.18 12.65 -18.81
CA ILE A 425 -1.31 13.65 -18.20
C ILE A 425 -1.38 13.50 -16.68
N PRO A 426 -0.24 13.25 -15.99
CA PRO A 426 -0.24 13.09 -14.54
C PRO A 426 -0.78 14.32 -13.83
N SER A 427 -1.50 14.12 -12.72
CA SER A 427 -2.02 15.20 -11.88
C SER A 427 -0.93 16.04 -11.20
N THR A 428 0.33 15.60 -11.26
CA THR A 428 1.52 16.35 -10.84
C THR A 428 2.03 17.32 -11.91
N SER A 429 1.53 17.23 -13.14
CA SER A 429 1.96 18.03 -14.29
C SER A 429 0.83 18.92 -14.78
N SER A 430 1.19 20.06 -15.38
CA SER A 430 0.23 21.03 -15.91
C SER A 430 0.09 20.92 -17.42
N LEU A 431 -1.10 21.21 -17.96
CA LEU A 431 -1.41 21.10 -19.39
C LEU A 431 -2.12 22.35 -19.92
N ALA A 432 -1.61 22.88 -21.03
CA ALA A 432 -2.35 23.80 -21.88
C ALA A 432 -2.90 23.04 -23.11
N VAL A 433 -4.15 23.30 -23.47
CA VAL A 433 -4.80 22.73 -24.65
C VAL A 433 -5.28 23.86 -25.55
N THR A 434 -4.67 23.98 -26.72
CA THR A 434 -5.17 24.82 -27.81
C THR A 434 -6.16 24.02 -28.63
N VAL A 435 -7.44 24.36 -28.53
CA VAL A 435 -8.51 23.76 -29.32
C VAL A 435 -8.69 24.52 -30.61
N ILE A 436 -8.68 23.81 -31.73
CA ILE A 436 -9.04 24.34 -33.03
C ILE A 436 -10.41 23.78 -33.41
N ALA A 437 -11.42 24.64 -33.50
CA ALA A 437 -12.79 24.21 -33.75
C ALA A 437 -13.55 25.14 -34.71
N PRO A 438 -14.40 24.61 -35.60
CA PRO A 438 -15.40 25.42 -36.29
C PRO A 438 -16.34 26.13 -35.30
N SER A 439 -16.89 27.28 -35.70
CA SER A 439 -17.72 28.14 -34.83
C SER A 439 -18.91 27.41 -34.18
N ASP A 440 -19.54 26.47 -34.86
CA ASP A 440 -20.68 25.68 -34.36
C ASP A 440 -20.28 24.63 -33.31
N MET A 441 -19.01 24.22 -33.26
CA MET A 441 -18.49 23.24 -32.29
C MET A 441 -17.84 23.87 -31.06
N VAL A 442 -17.62 25.19 -31.03
CA VAL A 442 -16.93 25.89 -29.94
C VAL A 442 -17.55 25.60 -28.57
N ALA A 443 -18.88 25.72 -28.45
CA ALA A 443 -19.58 25.51 -27.18
C ALA A 443 -19.44 24.07 -26.69
N THR A 444 -19.56 23.11 -27.60
CA THR A 444 -19.42 21.68 -27.32
C THR A 444 -18.01 21.33 -26.85
N MET A 445 -16.98 21.81 -27.56
CA MET A 445 -15.58 21.54 -27.23
C MET A 445 -15.19 22.18 -25.89
N ARG A 446 -15.64 23.41 -25.64
CA ARG A 446 -15.40 24.10 -24.36
C ARG A 446 -16.03 23.32 -23.20
N ALA A 447 -17.30 22.95 -23.31
CA ALA A 447 -17.98 22.19 -22.27
C ALA A 447 -17.33 20.82 -22.01
N ALA A 448 -16.88 20.13 -23.08
CA ALA A 448 -16.23 18.83 -22.96
C ALA A 448 -14.88 18.90 -22.22
N ILE A 449 -14.11 19.97 -22.43
CA ILE A 449 -12.77 20.11 -21.83
C ILE A 449 -12.84 20.78 -20.47
N GLU A 450 -13.43 21.98 -20.36
CA GLU A 450 -13.48 22.72 -19.09
C GLU A 450 -14.36 22.01 -18.06
N GLY A 451 -15.41 21.30 -18.50
CA GLY A 451 -16.29 20.54 -17.61
C GLY A 451 -15.65 19.28 -17.03
N ARG A 452 -14.77 18.60 -17.79
CA ARG A 452 -14.11 17.37 -17.36
C ARG A 452 -12.73 17.61 -16.75
N TYR A 453 -12.02 18.64 -17.20
CA TYR A 453 -10.64 18.94 -16.85
C TYR A 453 -10.49 20.39 -16.37
N PRO A 454 -10.93 20.70 -15.14
CA PRO A 454 -10.98 22.07 -14.64
C PRO A 454 -9.60 22.75 -14.50
N ASN A 455 -8.51 21.97 -14.52
CA ASN A 455 -7.14 22.47 -14.39
C ASN A 455 -6.44 22.70 -15.75
N VAL A 456 -7.08 22.36 -16.87
CA VAL A 456 -6.52 22.60 -18.20
C VAL A 456 -6.60 24.08 -18.52
N TRP A 457 -5.50 24.65 -19.02
CA TRP A 457 -5.55 25.97 -19.66
C TRP A 457 -6.12 25.82 -21.04
N PHE A 458 -7.39 26.21 -21.16
CA PHE A 458 -8.13 26.17 -22.41
C PHE A 458 -7.81 27.42 -23.24
N ASP A 459 -7.24 27.19 -24.42
CA ASP A 459 -6.98 28.18 -25.45
C ASP A 459 -7.80 27.79 -26.69
N LEU A 460 -8.43 28.75 -27.37
CA LEU A 460 -9.36 28.48 -28.47
C LEU A 460 -9.00 29.26 -29.72
N ILE A 461 -8.97 28.55 -30.85
CA ILE A 461 -8.88 29.12 -32.19
C ILE A 461 -10.09 28.68 -32.99
N ILE A 462 -10.85 29.66 -33.49
CA ILE A 462 -12.03 29.41 -34.33
C ILE A 462 -11.56 29.22 -35.79
N ALA A 463 -11.90 28.08 -36.37
CA ALA A 463 -11.40 27.61 -37.67
C ALA A 463 -12.33 27.89 -38.85
N ASP A 464 -12.98 29.06 -38.86
CA ASP A 464 -13.90 29.43 -39.95
C ASP A 464 -13.16 29.87 -41.23
N ASP A 465 -11.88 30.28 -41.11
CA ASP A 465 -11.01 30.67 -42.22
C ASP A 465 -9.57 30.17 -41.97
N PRO A 466 -9.02 29.28 -42.82
CA PRO A 466 -7.65 28.80 -42.70
C PRO A 466 -6.59 29.91 -42.70
N THR A 467 -6.82 31.01 -43.42
CA THR A 467 -5.88 32.14 -43.48
C THR A 467 -5.77 32.81 -42.12
N ARG A 468 -6.90 32.99 -41.44
CA ARG A 468 -6.96 33.54 -40.09
C ARG A 468 -6.28 32.61 -39.07
N VAL A 469 -6.51 31.29 -39.16
CA VAL A 469 -5.85 30.31 -38.27
C VAL A 469 -4.34 30.36 -38.46
N ARG A 470 -3.85 30.42 -39.70
CA ARG A 470 -2.43 30.59 -40.01
C ARG A 470 -1.86 31.85 -39.38
N GLN A 471 -2.53 32.99 -39.58
CA GLN A 471 -2.07 34.27 -39.02
C GLN A 471 -1.92 34.20 -37.49
N VAL A 472 -2.88 33.61 -36.77
CA VAL A 472 -2.81 33.45 -35.31
C VAL A 472 -1.57 32.65 -34.90
N PHE A 473 -1.25 31.57 -35.61
CA PHE A 473 -0.07 30.76 -35.31
C PHE A 473 1.23 31.47 -35.67
N ASP A 474 1.28 32.18 -36.80
CA ASP A 474 2.45 32.96 -37.21
C ASP A 474 2.73 34.10 -36.21
N ASP A 475 1.70 34.81 -35.76
CA ASP A 475 1.81 35.85 -34.74
C ASP A 475 2.38 35.28 -33.42
N ARG A 476 1.91 34.10 -33.02
CA ARG A 476 2.43 33.37 -31.84
C ARG A 476 3.90 32.99 -31.99
N VAL A 477 4.32 32.55 -33.17
CA VAL A 477 5.74 32.26 -33.46
C VAL A 477 6.58 33.53 -33.33
N THR A 478 6.14 34.63 -33.95
CA THR A 478 6.84 35.92 -33.89
C THR A 478 6.96 36.45 -32.46
N ALA A 479 5.89 36.32 -31.67
CA ALA A 479 5.87 36.73 -30.27
C ALA A 479 6.53 35.72 -29.30
N ASN A 480 6.97 34.56 -29.80
CA ASN A 480 7.47 33.45 -29.00
C ASN A 480 6.49 32.96 -27.91
N LEU A 481 5.19 32.93 -28.23
CA LEU A 481 4.11 32.48 -27.34
C LEU A 481 3.62 31.08 -27.74
N ARG A 482 3.64 30.14 -26.79
CA ARG A 482 3.15 28.77 -27.03
C ARG A 482 1.63 28.71 -27.14
N PHE A 483 0.89 29.46 -26.34
CA PHE A 483 -0.58 29.52 -26.34
C PHE A 483 -1.00 30.93 -25.93
N GLY A 484 -2.27 31.29 -26.10
CA GLY A 484 -2.77 32.67 -25.91
C GLY A 484 -4.09 32.73 -25.17
#